data_AF-A0A848NS17-F1
#
_entry.id   AF-A0A848NS17-F1
#
_cell.length_a   1.000
_cell.length_b   1.000
_cell.length_c   1.000
_cell.angle_alpha   90.00
_cell.angle_beta   90.00
_cell.angle_gamma   90.00
#
_symmetry.space_group_name_H-M   'P 1'
#
loop_
_entity.id
_entity.type
_entity.pdbx_description
1 polymer ?
#
loop_
_entity_poly.entity_id
_entity_poly.type
_entity_poly.pdbx_seq_one_letter_code
_entity_poly.pdbx_strand_id
1 'polypeptide(L)' 'PRRRILPRPRDAAPGERNDRAIDIAILRLRRVIEDDPKQPRWIQTVWGIGYRFSP' A
#
# COMPACT_ATOMS: atom_id res chain seq x y z
N PRO A 1 14.12 -20.58 19.87
CA PRO A 1 14.38 -19.28 19.19
C PRO A 1 13.97 -19.31 17.70
N ARG A 2 12.74 -18.88 17.37
CA ARG A 2 12.21 -18.85 15.99
C ARG A 2 12.64 -17.56 15.30
N ARG A 3 13.74 -17.62 14.55
CA ARG A 3 14.21 -16.53 13.67
C ARG A 3 13.26 -16.49 12.45
N ARG A 4 12.36 -15.51 12.40
CA ARG A 4 11.50 -15.27 11.23
C ARG A 4 12.38 -14.71 10.11
N ILE A 5 12.79 -15.60 9.21
CA ILE A 5 13.54 -15.26 7.99
C ILE A 5 12.58 -14.45 7.11
N LEU A 6 12.89 -13.18 6.89
CA LEU A 6 12.21 -12.40 5.85
C LEU A 6 12.63 -12.99 4.49
N PRO A 7 11.69 -13.23 3.55
CA PRO A 7 12.03 -13.81 2.27
C PRO A 7 13.02 -12.90 1.52
N ARG A 8 13.99 -13.53 0.83
CA ARG A 8 14.92 -12.78 -0.03
C ARG A 8 14.11 -12.16 -1.17
N PRO A 9 14.48 -10.95 -1.65
CA PRO A 9 13.72 -10.25 -2.70
C PRO A 9 13.47 -11.06 -3.98
N ARG A 10 14.31 -12.04 -4.29
CA ARG A 10 14.17 -12.92 -5.46
C ARG A 10 13.05 -13.97 -5.33
N ASP A 11 12.58 -14.23 -4.13
CA ASP A 11 11.58 -15.25 -3.83
C ASP A 11 10.19 -14.64 -3.54
N ALA A 12 10.07 -13.31 -3.66
CA ALA A 12 8.79 -12.61 -3.57
C ALA A 12 7.88 -13.04 -4.73
N ALA A 13 6.65 -13.42 -4.43
CA ALA A 13 5.71 -13.88 -5.44
C ALA A 13 5.54 -12.80 -6.53
N PRO A 14 5.37 -13.17 -7.82
CA PRO A 14 5.06 -12.21 -8.87
C PRO A 14 3.81 -11.41 -8.47
N GLY A 15 3.98 -10.11 -8.21
CA GLY A 15 2.92 -9.22 -7.70
C GLY A 15 3.32 -8.46 -6.44
N GLU A 16 3.97 -9.12 -5.48
CA GLU A 16 4.26 -8.56 -4.15
C GLU A 16 5.18 -7.32 -4.20
N ARG A 17 6.09 -7.29 -5.17
CA ARG A 17 6.98 -6.16 -5.44
C ARG A 17 6.24 -4.96 -6.05
N ASN A 18 5.17 -5.21 -6.81
CA ASN A 18 4.33 -4.17 -7.41
C ASN A 18 3.40 -3.57 -6.35
N ASP A 19 2.82 -4.41 -5.50
CA ASP A 19 1.95 -3.98 -4.39
C ASP A 19 2.65 -2.96 -3.49
N ARG A 20 3.94 -3.17 -3.19
CA ARG A 20 4.71 -2.22 -2.40
C ARG A 20 4.93 -0.87 -3.10
N ALA A 21 5.09 -0.87 -4.43
CA ALA A 21 5.22 0.36 -5.19
C ALA A 21 3.89 1.13 -5.22
N ILE A 22 2.77 0.41 -5.32
CA ILE A 22 1.41 0.97 -5.23
C ILE A 22 1.20 1.62 -3.87
N ASP A 23 1.53 0.94 -2.76
CA ASP A 23 1.41 1.51 -1.41
C ASP A 23 2.15 2.85 -1.26
N ILE A 24 3.38 2.92 -1.81
CA ILE A 24 4.20 4.14 -1.76
C ILE A 24 3.55 5.25 -2.59
N ALA A 25 3.02 4.94 -3.77
CA ALA A 25 2.30 5.89 -4.59
C ALA A 25 1.04 6.41 -3.88
N ILE A 26 0.24 5.54 -3.27
CA ILE A 26 -0.94 5.91 -2.49
C ILE A 26 -0.58 6.78 -1.29
N LEU A 27 0.49 6.45 -0.57
CA LEU A 27 0.98 7.26 0.54
C LEU A 27 1.35 8.68 0.08
N ARG A 28 2.01 8.81 -1.08
CA ARG A 28 2.38 10.11 -1.64
C ARG A 28 1.15 10.89 -2.10
N LEU A 29 0.20 10.24 -2.78
CA LEU A 29 -1.03 10.87 -3.23
C LEU A 29 -1.84 11.42 -2.06
N ARG A 30 -2.07 10.60 -1.01
CA ARG A 30 -2.81 11.04 0.19
C ARG A 30 -2.20 12.27 0.86
N ARG A 31 -0.87 12.43 0.83
CA ARG A 31 -0.20 13.63 1.37
C ARG A 31 -0.44 14.90 0.57
N VAL A 32 -0.81 14.77 -0.71
CA VAL A 32 -0.98 15.92 -1.61
C VAL A 32 -2.46 16.32 -1.73
N ILE A 33 -3.37 15.35 -1.71
CA ILE A 33 -4.79 15.59 -2.04
C ILE A 33 -5.74 15.51 -0.84
N GLU A 34 -5.35 14.85 0.25
CA GLU A 34 -6.19 14.73 1.45
C GLU A 34 -5.87 15.88 2.40
N ASP A 35 -6.90 16.42 3.07
CA ASP A 35 -6.71 17.41 4.13
C ASP A 35 -5.98 16.79 5.35
N ASP A 36 -6.36 15.57 5.72
CA ASP A 36 -5.65 14.73 6.70
C ASP A 36 -5.36 13.35 6.10
N PRO A 37 -4.10 13.00 5.82
CA PRO A 37 -3.72 11.69 5.29
C PRO A 37 -4.09 10.50 6.19
N LYS A 38 -4.33 10.73 7.49
CA LYS A 38 -4.79 9.69 8.44
C LYS A 38 -6.30 9.45 8.34
N GLN A 39 -7.05 10.40 7.78
CA GLN A 39 -8.49 10.32 7.56
C GLN A 39 -8.80 10.53 6.07
N PRO A 40 -8.38 9.59 5.19
CA PRO A 40 -8.47 9.78 3.76
C PRO A 40 -9.93 9.75 3.28
N ARG A 41 -10.36 10.84 2.63
CA ARG A 41 -11.67 11.02 2.01
C ARG A 41 -11.66 10.56 0.55
N TRP A 42 -10.65 10.96 -0.22
CA TRP A 42 -10.58 10.75 -1.66
C TRP A 42 -10.11 9.34 -2.04
N ILE A 43 -9.15 8.78 -1.30
CA ILE A 43 -8.58 7.45 -1.58
C ILE A 43 -8.86 6.49 -0.42
N GLN A 44 -9.84 5.60 -0.60
CA GLN A 44 -10.24 4.62 0.40
C GLN A 44 -9.49 3.29 0.24
N THR A 45 -9.11 2.67 1.35
CA THR A 45 -8.58 1.31 1.35
C THR A 45 -9.72 0.30 1.34
N VAL A 46 -9.73 -0.59 0.36
CA VAL A 46 -10.67 -1.72 0.27
C VAL A 46 -9.90 -3.00 0.57
N TRP A 47 -10.07 -3.52 1.79
CA TRP A 47 -9.33 -4.67 2.28
C TRP A 47 -9.48 -5.90 1.39
N GLY A 48 -8.36 -6.55 1.08
CA GLY A 48 -8.32 -7.72 0.20
C GLY A 48 -8.49 -7.42 -1.30
N ILE A 49 -8.67 -6.15 -1.69
CA ILE A 49 -8.86 -5.73 -3.08
C ILE A 49 -7.83 -4.69 -3.51
N GLY A 50 -7.62 -3.64 -2.70
CA GLY A 50 -6.69 -2.55 -3.00
C GLY A 50 -7.25 -1.19 -2.59
N TYR A 51 -7.25 -0.24 -3.52
CA TYR A 51 -7.64 1.15 -3.26
C TYR A 51 -8.75 1.62 -4.21
N ARG A 52 -9.64 2.46 -3.70
CA ARG A 52 -10.74 3.06 -4.46
C ARG A 52 -10.66 4.57 -4.37
N PHE A 53 -10.86 5.24 -5.50
CA PHE A 53 -11.09 6.69 -5.54
C PHE A 53 -12.58 6.98 -5.33
N SER A 54 -12.89 7.90 -4.40
CA SER A 54 -14.25 8.35 -4.09
C SER A 54 -14.28 9.88 -3.97
N PRO A 55 -14.89 10.59 -4.92
CA PRO A 55 -15.05 12.05 -4.83
C PRO A 55 -16.07 12.49 -3.78
#